data_AF-A0AAE2VYA3-F1
#
_entry.id   AF-A0AAE2VYA3-F1
#
_cell.length_a   1.000
_cell.length_b   1.000
_cell.length_c   1.000
_cell.angle_alpha   90.00
_cell.angle_beta   90.00
_cell.angle_gamma   90.00
#
_symmetry.space_group_name_H-M   'P 1'
#
loop_
_entity.id
_entity.type
_entity.pdbx_description
1 polymer ?
#
loop_
_entity_poly.entity_id
_entity_poly.type
_entity_poly.pdbx_seq_one_letter_code
_entity_poly.pdbx_strand_id
1 'polypeptide(L)'
;MTDTSSILVVLIDADDVKHVFAAWPDHICLAACLTRDGDCSMVVFRRDERHAVPQRLLGILAARSDEVCFVPKVRGFETRHFLYSDERRLMALVASDPDLLDEAIDYSINYTYALEEGLDPAVVLGLRRPAEPAVPYKPVAPVVAKRAPSVPQPEAPKAKAELSPLLPEFLRKSAEGTRRPTFASVRKAKEGMLAALS
;
A
#
# COMPACT_ATOMS: atom_id res chain seq x y z
N MET A 1 3.84 -29.16 -1.43
CA MET A 1 3.97 -28.10 -0.41
C MET A 1 2.85 -27.12 -0.66
N THR A 2 1.90 -27.01 0.26
CA THR A 2 0.72 -26.16 0.13
C THR A 2 1.14 -24.71 0.26
N ASP A 3 0.99 -23.98 -0.84
CA ASP A 3 1.17 -22.54 -0.97
C ASP A 3 0.14 -21.83 -0.08
N THR A 4 0.52 -21.49 1.15
CA THR A 4 -0.35 -20.80 2.12
C THR A 4 -0.27 -19.28 2.00
N SER A 5 0.81 -18.75 1.40
CA SER A 5 0.99 -17.31 1.22
C SER A 5 -0.04 -16.77 0.24
N SER A 6 -0.97 -15.98 0.78
CA SER A 6 -2.07 -15.36 0.03
C SER A 6 -1.71 -13.96 -0.48
N ILE A 7 -0.52 -13.45 -0.12
CA ILE A 7 -0.04 -12.13 -0.52
C ILE A 7 1.44 -12.21 -0.94
N LEU A 8 1.74 -11.62 -2.10
CA LEU A 8 3.09 -11.41 -2.60
C LEU A 8 3.46 -9.92 -2.47
N VAL A 9 4.57 -9.64 -1.79
CA VAL A 9 5.12 -8.29 -1.65
C VAL A 9 6.40 -8.20 -2.47
N VAL A 10 6.43 -7.28 -3.42
CA VAL A 10 7.61 -6.96 -4.22
C VAL A 10 8.14 -5.60 -3.76
N LEU A 11 9.36 -5.59 -3.21
CA LEU A 11 10.08 -4.39 -2.81
C LEU A 11 10.95 -3.93 -3.98
N ILE A 12 10.64 -2.76 -4.52
CA ILE A 12 11.25 -2.15 -5.69
C ILE A 12 12.09 -0.96 -5.22
N ASP A 13 13.33 -0.88 -5.68
CA ASP A 13 14.22 0.21 -5.33
C ASP A 13 13.89 1.50 -6.09
N ALA A 14 14.29 2.65 -5.54
CA ALA A 14 14.03 3.96 -6.13
C ALA A 14 14.49 4.03 -7.60
N ASP A 15 15.65 3.43 -7.89
CA ASP A 15 16.29 3.46 -9.19
C ASP A 15 15.47 2.71 -10.25
N ASP A 16 14.80 1.61 -9.85
CA ASP A 16 13.92 0.86 -10.74
C ASP A 16 12.61 1.64 -11.02
N VAL A 17 12.04 2.29 -10.00
CA VAL A 17 10.83 3.10 -10.15
C VAL A 17 11.09 4.34 -11.02
N LYS A 18 12.30 4.90 -10.99
CA LYS A 18 12.69 6.03 -11.85
C LYS A 18 12.60 5.75 -13.35
N HIS A 19 12.69 4.48 -13.75
CA HIS A 19 12.47 4.11 -15.15
C HIS A 19 11.02 4.32 -15.60
N VAL A 20 10.08 4.37 -14.64
CA VAL A 20 8.67 4.70 -14.88
C VAL A 20 8.41 6.19 -14.61
N PHE A 21 8.89 6.71 -13.48
CA PHE A 21 8.68 8.10 -13.07
C PHE A 21 10.03 8.81 -12.91
N ALA A 22 10.45 9.57 -13.92
CA ALA A 22 11.77 10.21 -13.92
C ALA A 22 12.02 11.15 -12.72
N ALA A 23 10.95 11.74 -12.15
CA ALA A 23 11.02 12.64 -11.00
C ALA A 23 10.93 11.92 -9.64
N TRP A 24 11.01 10.59 -9.61
CA TRP A 24 10.88 9.81 -8.39
C TRP A 24 12.02 10.11 -7.39
N PRO A 25 11.72 10.33 -6.09
CA PRO A 25 12.74 10.66 -5.10
C PRO A 25 13.77 9.53 -4.87
N ASP A 26 15.07 9.88 -4.83
CA ASP A 26 16.20 8.93 -4.77
C ASP A 26 16.21 7.95 -3.59
N HIS A 27 15.59 8.35 -2.48
CA HIS A 27 15.62 7.61 -1.22
C HIS A 27 14.29 6.93 -0.92
N ILE A 28 13.29 7.02 -1.82
CA ILE A 28 11.97 6.41 -1.65
C ILE A 28 11.90 5.12 -2.48
N CYS A 29 11.61 4.03 -1.81
CA CYS A 29 11.35 2.73 -2.40
C CYS A 29 9.83 2.47 -2.44
N LEU A 30 9.43 1.46 -3.21
CA LEU A 30 8.04 1.07 -3.40
C LEU A 30 7.82 -0.39 -2.99
N ALA A 31 6.77 -0.66 -2.22
CA ALA A 31 6.29 -2.01 -1.97
C ALA A 31 4.98 -2.22 -2.74
N ALA A 32 4.99 -3.12 -3.71
CA ALA A 32 3.78 -3.56 -4.39
C ALA A 32 3.27 -4.85 -3.73
N CYS A 33 2.07 -4.79 -3.17
CA CYS A 33 1.42 -5.88 -2.46
C CYS A 33 0.31 -6.45 -3.35
N LEU A 34 0.44 -7.72 -3.72
CA LEU A 34 -0.45 -8.44 -4.64
C LEU A 34 -1.19 -9.54 -3.88
N THR A 35 -2.51 -9.45 -3.79
CA THR A 35 -3.34 -10.46 -3.12
C THR A 35 -3.87 -11.51 -4.09
N ARG A 36 -4.22 -12.69 -3.58
CA ARG A 36 -4.73 -13.81 -4.40
C ARG A 36 -6.05 -13.50 -5.12
N ASP A 37 -6.79 -12.57 -4.57
CA ASP A 37 -8.07 -12.10 -5.11
C ASP A 37 -7.88 -11.11 -6.26
N GLY A 38 -6.64 -10.68 -6.51
CA GLY A 38 -6.30 -9.74 -7.56
C GLY A 38 -6.24 -8.30 -7.06
N ASP A 39 -6.21 -8.02 -5.77
CA ASP A 39 -5.98 -6.64 -5.34
C ASP A 39 -4.48 -6.30 -5.41
N CYS A 40 -4.18 -5.11 -5.91
CA CYS A 40 -2.84 -4.53 -5.89
C CYS A 40 -2.88 -3.26 -5.04
N SER A 41 -2.05 -3.22 -4.01
CA SER A 41 -1.85 -2.03 -3.17
C SER A 41 -0.38 -1.64 -3.19
N MET A 42 -0.13 -0.35 -3.35
CA MET A 42 1.21 0.24 -3.43
C MET A 42 1.49 1.04 -2.17
N VAL A 43 2.69 0.85 -1.60
CA VAL A 43 3.10 1.49 -0.35
C VAL A 43 4.50 2.05 -0.51
N VAL A 44 4.66 3.36 -0.38
CA VAL A 44 5.98 4.03 -0.42
C VAL A 44 6.67 3.96 0.93
N PHE A 45 8.00 3.84 0.94
CA PHE A 45 8.81 3.82 2.15
C PHE A 45 10.22 4.35 1.87
N ARG A 46 10.90 4.89 2.87
CA ARG A 46 12.29 5.33 2.71
C ARG A 46 13.27 4.14 2.74
N ARG A 47 14.38 4.22 2.02
CA ARG A 47 15.40 3.17 2.00
C ARG A 47 15.93 2.85 3.41
N ASP A 48 16.04 3.86 4.28
CA ASP A 48 16.55 3.73 5.65
C ASP A 48 15.64 2.89 6.57
N GLU A 49 14.33 2.86 6.31
CA GLU A 49 13.35 2.08 7.08
C GLU A 49 13.13 0.66 6.55
N ARG A 50 13.90 0.22 5.54
CA ARG A 50 13.75 -1.11 4.90
C ARG A 50 13.71 -2.28 5.88
N HIS A 51 14.36 -2.16 7.03
CA HIS A 51 14.36 -3.17 8.09
C HIS A 51 13.03 -3.26 8.87
N ALA A 52 12.28 -2.16 8.98
CA ALA A 52 11.00 -2.08 9.68
C ALA A 52 9.79 -2.28 8.75
N VAL A 53 9.98 -2.09 7.44
CA VAL A 53 8.94 -2.18 6.40
C VAL A 53 8.18 -3.51 6.40
N PRO A 54 8.80 -4.71 6.56
CA PRO A 54 8.04 -5.95 6.57
C PRO A 54 6.96 -6.00 7.65
N GLN A 55 7.30 -5.58 8.87
CA GLN A 55 6.33 -5.53 9.99
C GLN A 55 5.26 -4.46 9.75
N ARG A 56 5.64 -3.31 9.18
CA ARG A 56 4.70 -2.25 8.80
C ARG A 56 3.68 -2.75 7.77
N LEU A 57 4.15 -3.48 6.76
CA LEU A 57 3.30 -4.05 5.72
C LEU A 57 2.34 -5.10 6.25
N LEU A 58 2.76 -5.96 7.19
CA LEU A 58 1.84 -6.87 7.89
C LEU A 58 0.69 -6.11 8.57
N GLY A 59 1.01 -5.00 9.24
CA GLY A 59 0.02 -4.13 9.87
C GLY A 59 -0.95 -3.47 8.87
N ILE A 60 -0.42 -2.96 7.75
CA ILE A 60 -1.22 -2.33 6.69
C ILE A 60 -2.15 -3.36 6.00
N LEU A 61 -1.63 -4.54 5.71
CA LEU A 61 -2.35 -5.61 5.03
C LEU A 61 -3.25 -6.42 5.97
N ALA A 62 -3.18 -6.17 7.28
CA ALA A 62 -3.83 -6.96 8.32
C ALA A 62 -3.56 -8.47 8.18
N ALA A 63 -2.34 -8.83 7.77
CA ALA A 63 -1.94 -10.19 7.41
C ALA A 63 -0.93 -10.77 8.41
N ARG A 64 -0.89 -12.09 8.49
CA ARG A 64 0.12 -12.81 9.30
C ARG A 64 1.40 -13.05 8.51
N SER A 65 2.51 -13.28 9.21
CA SER A 65 3.81 -13.54 8.57
C SER A 65 3.84 -14.78 7.67
N ASP A 66 3.00 -15.77 7.95
CA ASP A 66 2.85 -17.02 7.17
C ASP A 66 1.91 -16.89 5.96
N GLU A 67 1.25 -15.75 5.81
CA GLU A 67 0.36 -15.43 4.68
C GLU A 67 1.06 -14.55 3.64
N VAL A 68 2.28 -14.06 3.93
CA VAL A 68 3.00 -13.09 3.12
C VAL A 68 4.35 -13.63 2.67
N CYS A 69 4.63 -13.48 1.38
CA CYS A 69 5.94 -13.75 0.80
C CYS A 69 6.58 -12.47 0.25
N PHE A 70 7.91 -12.37 0.35
CA PHE A 70 8.67 -11.18 -0.05
C PHE A 70 9.63 -11.47 -1.19
N VAL A 71 9.75 -10.50 -2.09
CA VAL A 71 10.77 -10.43 -3.15
C VAL A 71 11.38 -9.03 -3.12
N PRO A 72 12.70 -8.88 -2.97
CA PRO A 72 13.71 -9.92 -2.73
C PRO A 72 13.56 -10.58 -1.35
N LYS A 73 14.37 -11.60 -1.07
CA LYS A 73 14.33 -12.38 0.18
C LYS A 73 14.52 -11.49 1.41
N VAL A 74 13.57 -11.58 2.36
CA VAL A 74 13.61 -10.92 3.67
C VAL A 74 13.73 -11.99 4.77
N ARG A 75 14.50 -11.70 5.84
CA ARG A 75 14.65 -12.64 6.97
C ARG A 75 13.31 -12.84 7.68
N GLY A 76 12.97 -14.10 7.94
CA GLY A 76 11.74 -14.48 8.66
C GLY A 76 10.50 -14.62 7.78
N PHE A 77 10.62 -14.45 6.47
CA PHE A 77 9.50 -14.56 5.52
C PHE A 77 9.80 -15.56 4.40
N GLU A 78 8.73 -16.13 3.82
CA GLU A 78 8.84 -16.90 2.59
C GLU A 78 9.29 -15.98 1.45
N THR A 79 10.05 -16.52 0.49
CA THR A 79 10.44 -15.80 -0.71
C THR A 79 10.13 -16.67 -1.92
N ARG A 80 9.75 -16.03 -3.03
CA ARG A 80 9.41 -16.71 -4.28
C ARG A 80 10.30 -16.24 -5.40
N HIS A 81 10.43 -17.10 -6.40
CA HIS A 81 11.04 -16.70 -7.64
C HIS A 81 10.08 -15.76 -8.38
N PHE A 82 10.53 -14.55 -8.66
CA PHE A 82 9.78 -13.55 -9.41
C PHE A 82 10.33 -13.51 -10.83
N LEU A 83 9.47 -13.80 -11.82
CA LEU A 83 9.91 -13.88 -13.21
C LEU A 83 10.01 -12.49 -13.82
N TYR A 84 10.93 -12.31 -14.77
CA TYR A 84 11.08 -11.04 -15.49
C TYR A 84 9.79 -10.59 -16.21
N SER A 85 8.97 -11.54 -16.69
CA SER A 85 7.66 -11.23 -17.27
C SER A 85 6.67 -10.67 -16.25
N ASP A 86 6.75 -11.12 -14.99
CA ASP A 86 5.89 -10.66 -13.90
C ASP A 86 6.34 -9.28 -13.43
N GLU A 87 7.64 -9.06 -13.36
CA GLU A 87 8.25 -7.75 -13.10
C GLU A 87 7.81 -6.71 -14.12
N ARG A 88 7.92 -6.99 -15.43
CA ARG A 88 7.48 -6.04 -16.47
C ARG A 88 5.99 -5.70 -16.35
N ARG A 89 5.14 -6.64 -15.95
CA ARG A 89 3.70 -6.40 -15.75
C ARG A 89 3.45 -5.58 -14.50
N LEU A 90 4.17 -5.87 -13.43
CA LEU A 90 4.10 -5.08 -12.20
C LEU A 90 4.53 -3.64 -12.47
N MET A 91 5.63 -3.42 -13.19
CA MET A 91 6.06 -2.07 -13.56
C MET A 91 5.05 -1.37 -14.48
N ALA A 92 4.31 -2.10 -15.33
CA ALA A 92 3.19 -1.53 -16.09
C ALA A 92 2.01 -1.11 -15.20
N LEU A 93 1.71 -1.86 -14.13
CA LEU A 93 0.73 -1.45 -13.12
C LEU A 93 1.19 -0.19 -12.38
N VAL A 94 2.47 -0.12 -12.00
CA VAL A 94 3.07 1.08 -11.39
C VAL A 94 2.93 2.28 -12.33
N ALA A 95 3.24 2.11 -13.62
CA ALA A 95 3.11 3.18 -14.61
C ALA A 95 1.67 3.64 -14.87
N SER A 96 0.68 2.80 -14.54
CA SER A 96 -0.73 3.13 -14.77
C SER A 96 -1.33 4.06 -13.70
N ASP A 97 -0.61 4.31 -12.61
CA ASP A 97 -1.03 5.19 -11.53
C ASP A 97 -0.08 6.39 -11.35
N PRO A 98 -0.40 7.55 -11.95
CA PRO A 98 0.43 8.75 -11.82
C PRO A 98 0.37 9.38 -10.41
N ASP A 99 -0.70 9.16 -9.65
CA ASP A 99 -0.88 9.75 -8.31
C ASP A 99 0.17 9.20 -7.31
N LEU A 100 0.76 8.04 -7.62
CA LEU A 100 1.84 7.43 -6.86
C LEU A 100 3.09 8.34 -6.77
N LEU A 101 3.39 9.10 -7.83
CA LEU A 101 4.52 10.03 -7.83
C LEU A 101 4.30 11.15 -6.82
N ASP A 102 3.10 11.75 -6.81
CA ASP A 102 2.76 12.80 -5.86
C ASP A 102 2.81 12.27 -4.42
N GLU A 103 2.30 11.05 -4.18
CA GLU A 103 2.40 10.40 -2.87
C GLU A 103 3.85 10.17 -2.42
N ALA A 104 4.75 9.77 -3.33
CA ALA A 104 6.16 9.59 -3.02
C ALA A 104 6.86 10.91 -2.68
N ILE A 105 6.52 11.99 -3.39
CA ILE A 105 7.04 13.34 -3.12
C ILE A 105 6.55 13.83 -1.75
N ASP A 106 5.25 13.75 -1.49
CA ASP A 106 4.65 14.14 -0.20
C ASP A 106 5.27 13.35 0.96
N TYR A 107 5.44 12.04 0.78
CA TYR A 107 6.09 11.18 1.76
C TYR A 107 7.53 11.62 2.03
N SER A 108 8.32 11.86 0.98
CA SER A 108 9.71 12.32 1.06
C SER A 108 9.83 13.63 1.85
N ILE A 109 8.97 14.60 1.54
CA ILE A 109 8.94 15.90 2.20
C ILE A 109 8.59 15.73 3.68
N ASN A 110 7.49 15.05 3.98
CA ASN A 110 7.01 14.85 5.35
C ASN A 110 8.00 14.06 6.22
N TYR A 111 8.66 13.06 5.63
CA TYR A 111 9.69 12.29 6.32
C TYR A 111 10.91 13.15 6.63
N THR A 112 11.38 13.93 5.65
CA THR A 112 12.55 14.80 5.83
C THR A 112 12.27 15.89 6.86
N TYR A 113 11.10 16.51 6.81
CA TYR A 113 10.63 17.46 7.81
C TYR A 113 10.64 16.84 9.22
N ALA A 114 10.11 15.61 9.37
CA ALA A 114 10.12 14.93 10.67
C ALA A 114 11.55 14.71 11.20
N LEU A 115 12.50 14.32 10.35
CA LEU A 115 13.90 14.18 10.75
C LEU A 115 14.54 15.51 11.16
N GLU A 116 14.30 16.57 10.40
CA GLU A 116 14.87 17.90 10.64
C GLU A 116 14.35 18.52 11.97
N GLU A 117 13.08 18.30 12.27
CA GLU A 117 12.45 18.75 13.52
C GLU A 117 12.70 17.80 14.71
N GLY A 118 13.43 16.70 14.50
CA GLY A 118 13.68 15.68 15.54
C GLY A 118 12.43 14.93 15.98
N LEU A 119 11.40 14.87 15.14
CA LEU A 119 10.16 14.12 15.33
C LEU A 119 10.32 12.66 14.85
N ASP A 120 9.49 11.75 15.37
CA ASP A 120 9.42 10.38 14.84
C ASP A 120 8.63 10.39 13.50
N PRO A 121 9.26 10.04 12.36
CA PRO A 121 8.58 10.00 11.07
C PRO A 121 7.37 9.07 11.07
N ALA A 122 7.41 7.97 11.82
CA ALA A 122 6.30 7.04 11.90
C ALA A 122 5.06 7.66 12.54
N VAL A 123 5.23 8.65 13.43
CA VAL A 123 4.13 9.37 14.09
C VAL A 123 3.60 10.47 13.18
N VAL A 124 4.49 11.26 12.55
CA VAL A 124 4.11 12.36 11.63
C VAL A 124 3.34 11.82 10.42
N LEU A 125 3.77 10.68 9.88
CA LEU A 125 3.13 10.01 8.74
C LEU A 125 1.91 9.17 9.14
N GLY A 126 1.53 9.15 10.42
CA GLY A 126 0.38 8.38 10.91
C GLY A 126 0.53 6.86 10.84
N LEU A 127 1.74 6.35 10.59
CA LEU A 127 2.08 4.93 10.46
C LEU A 127 2.05 4.20 11.81
N ARG A 128 2.32 4.92 12.91
CA ARG A 128 2.22 4.44 14.28
C ARG A 128 1.33 5.38 15.08
N ARG A 129 0.40 4.81 15.87
CA ARG A 129 -0.36 5.61 16.83
C ARG A 129 0.61 6.17 17.88
N PRO A 130 0.56 7.47 18.22
CA PRO A 130 1.30 7.99 19.35
C PRO A 130 0.98 7.15 20.58
N ALA A 131 1.99 6.77 21.36
CA ALA A 131 1.73 6.20 22.68
C ALA A 131 1.01 7.28 23.50
N GLU A 132 -0.29 7.12 23.73
CA GLU A 132 -1.02 8.01 24.63
C GLU A 132 -0.38 7.89 26.02
N PRO A 133 0.06 8.99 26.66
CA PRO A 133 0.22 8.96 28.10
C PRO A 133 -1.13 8.60 28.70
N ALA A 134 -1.15 7.62 29.61
CA ALA A 134 -2.36 7.13 30.27
C ALA A 134 -3.04 8.27 31.05
N VAL A 135 -3.98 8.96 30.41
CA VAL A 135 -4.94 9.84 31.07
C VAL A 135 -6.30 9.11 31.16
N PRO A 136 -6.88 8.96 32.36
CA PRO A 136 -8.06 8.13 32.56
C PRO A 136 -9.29 8.74 31.87
N TYR A 137 -9.84 7.97 30.93
CA TYR A 137 -11.04 8.28 30.16
C TYR A 137 -12.30 8.16 31.05
N LYS A 138 -13.14 9.20 31.12
CA LYS A 138 -14.54 9.09 31.60
C LYS A 138 -15.44 8.79 30.40
N PRO A 139 -16.21 7.69 30.38
CA PRO A 139 -17.05 7.34 29.25
C PRO A 139 -18.35 8.16 29.24
N VAL A 140 -18.69 8.73 28.08
CA VAL A 140 -20.05 9.18 27.76
C VAL A 140 -20.63 8.24 26.70
N ALA A 141 -21.86 7.78 27.00
CA ALA A 141 -22.55 6.63 26.40
C ALA A 141 -22.89 6.77 24.90
N PRO A 142 -23.14 5.65 24.19
CA PRO A 142 -23.30 5.64 22.73
C PRO A 142 -24.72 6.02 22.31
N VAL A 143 -24.85 6.91 21.32
CA VAL A 143 -26.12 7.14 20.61
C VAL A 143 -26.09 6.36 19.30
N VAL A 144 -26.93 5.33 19.24
CA VAL A 144 -27.22 4.53 18.05
C VAL A 144 -27.98 5.39 17.04
N ALA A 145 -27.50 5.46 15.79
CA ALA A 145 -28.25 6.02 14.67
C ALA A 145 -28.08 5.17 13.38
N LYS A 146 -29.01 4.21 13.25
CA LYS A 146 -29.74 3.70 12.07
C LYS A 146 -29.08 3.71 10.67
N ARG A 147 -28.97 2.49 10.12
CA ARG A 147 -28.83 2.09 8.70
C ARG A 147 -30.04 2.50 7.83
N ALA A 148 -29.80 2.88 6.57
CA ALA A 148 -30.52 2.49 5.32
C ALA A 148 -30.08 3.37 4.11
N PRO A 149 -30.40 3.03 2.84
CA PRO A 149 -30.16 1.78 2.11
C PRO A 149 -29.37 2.02 0.79
N SER A 150 -28.84 0.93 0.23
CA SER A 150 -28.17 0.85 -1.07
C SER A 150 -29.12 1.11 -2.25
N VAL A 151 -28.62 1.75 -3.32
CA VAL A 151 -29.30 1.87 -4.62
C VAL A 151 -28.44 1.19 -5.72
N PRO A 152 -29.02 0.47 -6.71
CA PRO A 152 -28.30 -0.46 -7.59
C PRO A 152 -28.10 -0.01 -9.06
N GLN A 153 -27.16 -0.70 -9.73
CA GLN A 153 -27.02 -1.00 -11.19
C GLN A 153 -26.43 0.04 -12.17
N PRO A 154 -25.91 -0.35 -13.37
CA PRO A 154 -26.02 -1.66 -14.08
C PRO A 154 -24.72 -2.32 -14.62
N GLU A 155 -24.86 -3.60 -14.96
CA GLU A 155 -23.89 -4.47 -15.68
C GLU A 155 -23.92 -4.26 -17.21
N ALA A 156 -22.78 -4.45 -17.89
CA ALA A 156 -22.58 -5.20 -19.16
C ALA A 156 -21.18 -4.90 -19.78
N PRO A 157 -20.65 -5.70 -20.73
CA PRO A 157 -20.51 -7.16 -20.80
C PRO A 157 -19.03 -7.61 -21.02
N LYS A 158 -18.82 -8.93 -20.98
CA LYS A 158 -17.54 -9.68 -21.02
C LYS A 158 -16.76 -9.54 -22.35
N ALA A 159 -15.44 -9.41 -22.24
CA ALA A 159 -14.50 -9.86 -23.27
C ALA A 159 -13.51 -10.84 -22.65
N LYS A 160 -13.60 -12.12 -23.05
CA LYS A 160 -12.63 -13.15 -22.68
C LYS A 160 -11.37 -12.94 -23.52
N ALA A 161 -10.29 -12.50 -22.90
CA ALA A 161 -8.95 -12.62 -23.47
C ALA A 161 -8.35 -13.93 -22.94
N GLU A 162 -8.33 -14.97 -23.76
CA GLU A 162 -7.60 -16.20 -23.45
C GLU A 162 -6.11 -15.86 -23.31
N LEU A 163 -5.55 -15.99 -22.09
CA LEU A 163 -4.15 -15.67 -21.82
C LEU A 163 -3.41 -16.83 -21.14
N SER A 164 -2.43 -17.33 -21.88
CA SER A 164 -1.34 -18.30 -21.59
C SER A 164 -1.17 -18.80 -20.14
N PRO A 165 -0.95 -20.12 -19.94
CA PRO A 165 -0.98 -20.81 -18.64
C PRO A 165 0.19 -20.54 -17.67
N LEU A 166 1.14 -19.65 -17.98
CA LEU A 166 2.41 -19.53 -17.24
C LEU A 166 2.50 -18.40 -16.20
N LEU A 167 1.42 -17.71 -15.88
CA LEU A 167 1.43 -16.53 -15.01
C LEU A 167 0.91 -16.85 -13.60
N PRO A 168 1.43 -16.20 -12.55
CA PRO A 168 0.83 -16.25 -11.23
C PRO A 168 -0.62 -15.72 -11.26
N GLU A 169 -1.53 -16.43 -10.61
CA GLU A 169 -2.97 -16.09 -10.55
C GLU A 169 -3.23 -14.68 -10.00
N PHE A 170 -2.39 -14.22 -9.08
CA PHE A 170 -2.41 -12.89 -8.46
C PHE A 170 -2.45 -11.78 -9.51
N LEU A 171 -1.47 -11.77 -10.42
CA LEU A 171 -1.30 -10.73 -11.43
C LEU A 171 -2.36 -10.80 -12.54
N ARG A 172 -2.87 -12.00 -12.85
CA ARG A 172 -3.97 -12.17 -13.81
C ARG A 172 -5.22 -11.47 -13.30
N LYS A 173 -5.63 -11.79 -12.07
CA LYS A 173 -6.85 -11.25 -11.47
C LYS A 173 -6.76 -9.76 -11.20
N SER A 174 -5.58 -9.24 -10.84
CA SER A 174 -5.37 -7.79 -10.68
C SER A 174 -5.53 -7.00 -11.96
N ALA A 175 -5.09 -7.54 -13.10
CA ALA A 175 -5.26 -6.87 -14.38
C ALA A 175 -6.70 -6.98 -14.93
N GLU A 176 -7.42 -8.06 -14.57
CA GLU A 176 -8.78 -8.35 -15.04
C GLU A 176 -9.87 -7.70 -14.17
N GLY A 177 -9.58 -7.44 -12.89
CA GLY A 177 -10.49 -6.80 -11.95
C GLY A 177 -10.67 -5.32 -12.25
N THR A 178 -11.82 -4.93 -12.80
CA THR A 178 -12.21 -3.53 -13.08
C THR A 178 -12.47 -2.69 -11.80
N ARG A 179 -11.81 -3.01 -10.69
CA ARG A 179 -11.75 -2.16 -9.51
C ARG A 179 -10.40 -1.46 -9.54
N ARG A 180 -10.42 -0.12 -9.50
CA ARG A 180 -9.20 0.66 -9.33
C ARG A 180 -8.40 0.05 -8.18
N PRO A 181 -7.09 -0.18 -8.33
CA PRO A 181 -6.25 -0.61 -7.24
C PRO A 181 -6.55 0.27 -6.02
N THR A 182 -6.81 -0.34 -4.87
CA THR A 182 -7.11 0.43 -3.66
C THR A 182 -5.77 0.92 -3.12
N PHE A 183 -5.45 2.16 -3.48
CA PHE A 183 -4.33 2.90 -2.92
C PHE A 183 -4.70 3.30 -1.51
N ALA A 184 -4.20 2.53 -0.54
CA ALA A 184 -4.31 2.89 0.87
C ALA A 184 -3.26 3.98 1.16
N SER A 185 -3.46 5.17 0.63
CA SER A 185 -2.91 6.36 1.28
C SER A 185 -3.69 6.48 2.59
N VAL A 186 -3.01 6.30 3.73
CA VAL A 186 -3.63 6.53 5.05
C VAL A 186 -3.80 8.04 5.23
N ARG A 187 -4.66 8.65 4.43
CA ARG A 187 -5.17 10.00 4.64
C ARG A 187 -6.31 9.88 5.65
N LYS A 188 -5.97 9.91 6.94
CA LYS A 188 -6.99 10.23 7.94
C LYS A 188 -7.31 11.71 7.75
N ALA A 189 -8.47 11.99 7.15
CA ALA A 189 -8.96 13.34 6.87
C ALA A 189 -8.86 14.22 8.13
N LYS A 190 -8.12 15.33 8.02
CA LYS A 190 -8.17 16.46 8.95
C LYS A 190 -8.99 17.55 8.27
N GLU A 191 -10.31 17.42 8.29
CA GLU A 191 -11.20 18.51 7.91
C GLU A 191 -11.49 19.40 9.13
N GLY A 192 -11.27 20.71 8.94
CA GLY A 192 -12.01 21.74 9.67
C GLY A 192 -11.29 22.53 10.75
N MET A 193 -10.20 23.22 10.42
CA MET A 193 -9.79 24.39 11.21
C MET A 193 -9.30 25.51 10.29
N LEU A 194 -10.24 26.25 9.69
CA LEU A 194 -10.03 27.61 9.16
C LEU A 194 -11.38 28.20 8.73
N ALA A 195 -12.15 28.68 9.71
CA ALA A 195 -13.21 29.67 9.50
C ALA A 195 -13.56 30.31 10.86
N ALA A 196 -12.64 31.10 11.41
CA ALA A 196 -12.92 31.96 12.56
C ALA A 196 -11.97 33.16 12.61
N LEU A 197 -11.92 33.94 11.52
CA LEU A 197 -11.41 35.32 11.55
C LEU A 197 -12.12 36.14 10.48
N SER A 198 -13.34 36.59 10.78
CA SER A 198 -13.93 37.90 10.43
C SER A 198 -15.37 37.95 10.94
#